data_AF-A0A2M6WQ98-F1
#
_entry.id   AF-A0A2M6WQ98-F1
#
_cell.length_a   1.000
_cell.length_b   1.000
_cell.length_c   1.000
_cell.angle_alpha   90.00
_cell.angle_beta   90.00
_cell.angle_gamma   90.00
#
_symmetry.space_group_name_H-M   'P 1'
#
loop_
_entity.id
_entity.type
_entity.pdbx_description
1 polymer ?
#
loop_
_entity_poly.entity_id
_entity_poly.type
_entity_poly.pdbx_seq_one_letter_code
_entity_poly.pdbx_strand_id
1 'polypeptide(L)'
;MDNKIEKMVLIWVKADNNNLPNLNEEFCETRDIFQARLDKMINNLLSKGKISETDIYVLAAIAGEIGNNSFDHNLGSWPDIMGVFFSYGEEDEKLKIALADRGQGLQATLKRVKPELKNDSEALFTAFNERISGRAPEPRGNGLKFVKENIKDKKMHLLFRSGFARAELNDKMTIEETNDNIRGSLAIITYRPLAK
;
A
#
# COMPACT_ATOMS: atom_id res chain seq x y z
N MET A 1 -10.86 12.59 -17.39
CA MET A 1 -9.65 11.85 -16.94
C MET A 1 -10.14 10.75 -16.02
N ASP A 2 -10.07 9.51 -16.48
CA ASP A 2 -10.50 8.35 -15.71
C ASP A 2 -9.32 7.84 -14.89
N ASN A 3 -9.36 8.02 -13.57
CA ASN A 3 -8.45 7.36 -12.63
C ASN A 3 -8.77 5.87 -12.55
N LYS A 4 -8.48 5.11 -13.62
CA LYS A 4 -8.91 3.73 -13.79
C LYS A 4 -8.40 2.84 -12.66
N ILE A 5 -7.12 2.93 -12.33
CA ILE A 5 -6.48 2.12 -11.28
C ILE A 5 -7.09 2.43 -9.92
N GLU A 6 -7.27 3.71 -9.58
CA GLU A 6 -7.86 4.12 -8.30
C GLU A 6 -9.30 3.63 -8.17
N LYS A 7 -10.09 3.73 -9.25
CA LYS A 7 -11.45 3.20 -9.28
C LYS A 7 -11.46 1.69 -9.10
N MET A 8 -10.59 0.96 -9.79
CA MET A 8 -10.52 -0.50 -9.68
C MET A 8 -10.18 -0.97 -8.27
N VAL A 9 -9.13 -0.41 -7.65
CA VAL A 9 -8.74 -0.79 -6.28
C VAL A 9 -9.81 -0.44 -5.26
N LEU A 10 -10.48 0.72 -5.41
CA LEU A 10 -11.58 1.12 -4.53
C LEU A 10 -12.81 0.23 -4.68
N ILE A 11 -13.17 -0.15 -5.91
CA ILE A 11 -14.26 -1.09 -6.17
C ILE A 11 -13.95 -2.43 -5.50
N TRP A 12 -12.74 -2.95 -5.69
CA TRP A 12 -12.37 -4.26 -5.15
C TRP A 12 -12.33 -4.29 -3.62
N VAL A 13 -11.67 -3.31 -2.99
CA VAL A 13 -11.51 -3.32 -1.52
C VAL A 13 -12.84 -3.14 -0.80
N LYS A 14 -13.84 -2.52 -1.46
CA LYS A 14 -15.18 -2.27 -0.92
C LYS A 14 -16.25 -3.26 -1.39
N ALA A 15 -15.94 -4.12 -2.36
CA ALA A 15 -16.92 -5.04 -2.93
C ALA A 15 -17.48 -5.99 -1.87
N ASP A 16 -18.75 -6.35 -1.99
CA ASP A 16 -19.29 -7.49 -1.25
C ASP A 16 -18.68 -8.79 -1.80
N ASN A 17 -18.51 -9.80 -0.95
CA ASN A 17 -17.98 -11.11 -1.35
C ASN A 17 -18.81 -11.78 -2.44
N ASN A 18 -20.12 -11.51 -2.48
CA ASN A 18 -21.03 -12.05 -3.49
C ASN A 18 -20.95 -11.28 -4.83
N ASN A 19 -20.21 -10.18 -4.90
CA ASN A 19 -20.12 -9.30 -6.07
C ASN A 19 -18.70 -8.77 -6.28
N LEU A 20 -17.71 -9.68 -6.24
CA LEU A 20 -16.33 -9.33 -6.50
C LEU A 20 -16.10 -9.05 -7.99
N PRO A 21 -15.36 -8.00 -8.33
CA PRO A 21 -14.93 -7.80 -9.72
C PRO A 21 -13.99 -8.92 -10.15
N ASN A 22 -14.03 -9.28 -11.44
CA ASN A 22 -13.03 -10.17 -12.02
C ASN A 22 -11.69 -9.42 -12.13
N LEU A 23 -10.67 -9.94 -11.46
CA LEU A 23 -9.35 -9.29 -11.31
C LEU A 23 -8.19 -10.25 -11.59
N ASN A 24 -8.36 -11.15 -12.55
CA ASN A 24 -7.37 -12.20 -12.81
C ASN A 24 -5.93 -11.66 -12.97
N GLU A 25 -5.76 -10.45 -13.50
CA GLU A 25 -4.43 -9.85 -13.73
C GLU A 25 -3.92 -8.99 -12.56
N GLU A 26 -4.81 -8.47 -11.71
CA GLU A 26 -4.48 -7.56 -10.60
C GLU A 26 -4.45 -8.26 -9.24
N PHE A 27 -5.18 -9.36 -9.07
CA PHE A 27 -5.27 -10.03 -7.79
C PHE A 27 -4.13 -11.04 -7.57
N CYS A 28 -3.38 -10.85 -6.48
CA CYS A 28 -2.28 -11.70 -6.06
C CYS A 28 -2.72 -12.53 -4.86
N GLU A 29 -3.10 -13.78 -5.08
CA GLU A 29 -3.58 -14.68 -4.03
C GLU A 29 -2.48 -14.99 -2.99
N THR A 30 -1.23 -15.09 -3.46
CA THR A 30 -0.09 -15.46 -2.62
C THR A 30 1.06 -14.46 -2.75
N ARG A 31 1.98 -14.53 -1.77
CA ARG A 31 3.17 -13.65 -1.73
C ARG A 31 4.09 -13.86 -2.91
N ASP A 32 4.28 -15.10 -3.37
CA ASP A 32 5.11 -15.43 -4.52
C ASP A 32 4.51 -14.89 -5.83
N ILE A 33 3.18 -14.94 -6.00
CA ILE A 33 2.51 -14.30 -7.14
C ILE A 33 2.71 -12.78 -7.09
N PHE A 34 2.56 -12.16 -5.91
CA PHE A 34 2.82 -10.73 -5.73
C PHE A 34 4.26 -10.37 -6.09
N GLN A 35 5.25 -11.11 -5.59
CA GLN A 35 6.66 -10.87 -5.88
C GLN A 35 6.97 -10.99 -7.37
N ALA A 36 6.47 -12.04 -8.03
CA ALA A 36 6.65 -12.21 -9.47
C ALA A 36 6.03 -11.06 -10.29
N ARG A 37 4.88 -10.51 -9.85
CA ARG A 37 4.27 -9.35 -10.49
C ARG A 37 5.01 -8.04 -10.21
N LEU A 38 5.58 -7.89 -9.02
CA LEU A 38 6.47 -6.77 -8.69
C LEU A 38 7.72 -6.79 -9.56
N ASP A 39 8.34 -7.96 -9.75
CA ASP A 39 9.50 -8.13 -10.64
C ASP A 39 9.13 -7.83 -12.10
N LYS A 40 7.94 -8.27 -12.55
CA LYS A 40 7.39 -7.93 -13.87
C LYS A 40 7.20 -6.42 -14.02
N MET A 41 6.72 -5.72 -12.98
CA MET A 41 6.60 -4.27 -12.97
C MET A 41 7.97 -3.60 -13.19
N ILE A 42 8.99 -4.02 -12.43
CA ILE A 42 10.37 -3.49 -12.56
C ILE A 42 10.84 -3.62 -14.01
N ASN A 43 10.79 -4.83 -14.58
CA ASN A 43 11.22 -5.09 -15.96
C ASN A 43 10.45 -4.26 -16.99
N ASN A 44 9.14 -4.11 -16.79
CA ASN A 44 8.28 -3.31 -17.67
C ASN A 44 8.59 -1.81 -17.58
N LEU A 45 8.94 -1.28 -16.41
CA LEU A 45 9.30 0.13 -16.25
C LEU A 45 10.70 0.42 -16.80
N LEU A 46 11.66 -0.49 -16.59
CA LEU A 46 13.02 -0.39 -17.13
C LEU A 46 13.00 -0.35 -18.66
N SER A 47 12.27 -1.27 -19.30
CA SER A 47 12.20 -1.35 -20.77
C SER A 47 11.58 -0.11 -21.43
N LYS A 48 10.73 0.64 -20.73
CA LYS A 48 10.16 1.90 -21.22
C LYS A 48 11.14 3.08 -21.21
N GLY A 49 12.17 3.04 -20.37
CA GLY A 49 13.21 4.09 -20.31
C GLY A 49 12.71 5.50 -19.95
N LYS A 50 11.51 5.62 -19.35
CA LYS A 50 10.89 6.90 -18.95
C LYS A 50 11.21 7.31 -17.51
N ILE A 51 11.53 6.35 -16.65
CA ILE A 51 11.81 6.55 -15.22
C ILE A 51 13.26 6.12 -14.98
N SER A 52 13.96 6.81 -14.07
CA SER A 52 15.32 6.42 -13.69
C SER A 52 15.31 5.03 -13.04
N GLU A 53 16.36 4.23 -13.29
CA GLU A 53 16.51 2.91 -12.69
C GLU A 53 16.46 2.98 -11.15
N THR A 54 17.11 3.98 -10.55
CA THR A 54 17.06 4.22 -9.11
C THR A 54 15.64 4.44 -8.60
N ASP A 55 14.83 5.26 -9.28
CA ASP A 55 13.45 5.52 -8.84
C ASP A 55 12.55 4.30 -9.04
N ILE A 56 12.79 3.48 -10.08
CA ILE A 56 12.08 2.20 -10.28
C ILE A 56 12.30 1.26 -9.11
N TYR A 57 13.55 1.09 -8.65
CA TYR A 57 13.84 0.24 -7.50
C TYR A 57 13.27 0.80 -6.20
N VAL A 58 13.25 2.12 -6.01
CA VAL A 58 12.62 2.73 -4.83
C VAL A 58 11.10 2.53 -4.85
N LEU A 59 10.44 2.72 -6.00
CA LEU A 59 9.01 2.42 -6.17
C LEU A 59 8.71 0.95 -5.85
N ALA A 60 9.53 0.04 -6.36
CA ALA A 60 9.38 -1.38 -6.08
C ALA A 60 9.60 -1.72 -4.61
N ALA A 61 10.58 -1.10 -3.94
CA ALA A 61 10.82 -1.28 -2.52
C ALA A 61 9.64 -0.79 -1.67
N ILE A 62 9.06 0.38 -2.00
CA ILE A 62 7.86 0.91 -1.32
C ILE A 62 6.67 -0.03 -1.53
N ALA A 63 6.38 -0.42 -2.78
CA ALA A 63 5.26 -1.30 -3.09
C ALA A 63 5.44 -2.68 -2.44
N GLY A 64 6.66 -3.22 -2.48
CA GLY A 64 7.03 -4.49 -1.85
C GLY A 64 6.85 -4.46 -0.34
N GLU A 65 7.29 -3.39 0.33
CA GLU A 65 7.10 -3.23 1.77
C GLU A 65 5.61 -3.21 2.14
N ILE A 66 4.80 -2.44 1.42
CA ILE A 66 3.35 -2.37 1.67
C ILE A 66 2.68 -3.73 1.42
N GLY A 67 2.93 -4.34 0.26
CA GLY A 67 2.29 -5.60 -0.11
C GLY A 67 2.72 -6.78 0.77
N ASN A 68 3.99 -6.85 1.16
CA ASN A 68 4.47 -7.90 2.08
C ASN A 68 3.86 -7.77 3.47
N ASN A 69 3.67 -6.55 3.97
CA ASN A 69 2.99 -6.29 5.24
C ASN A 69 1.55 -6.84 5.23
N SER A 70 0.82 -6.76 4.12
CA SER A 70 -0.50 -7.39 3.99
C SER A 70 -0.44 -8.90 4.24
N PHE A 71 0.54 -9.61 3.70
CA PHE A 71 0.69 -11.06 3.95
C PHE A 71 1.19 -11.37 5.37
N ASP A 72 2.19 -10.62 5.85
CA ASP A 72 2.82 -10.87 7.15
C ASP A 72 1.88 -10.65 8.34
N HIS A 73 1.01 -9.64 8.28
CA HIS A 73 0.14 -9.27 9.40
C HIS A 73 -1.21 -10.00 9.39
N ASN A 74 -1.62 -10.55 8.24
CA ASN A 74 -2.87 -11.28 8.11
C ASN A 74 -2.71 -12.80 8.03
N LEU A 75 -1.49 -13.36 8.09
CA LEU A 75 -1.28 -14.81 8.06
C LEU A 75 -2.06 -15.51 9.18
N GLY A 76 -2.92 -16.48 8.81
CA GLY A 76 -3.82 -17.18 9.75
C GLY A 76 -4.92 -16.30 10.35
N SER A 77 -5.13 -15.11 9.80
CA SER A 77 -5.93 -14.03 10.37
C SER A 77 -6.74 -13.27 9.31
N TRP A 78 -6.66 -13.68 8.04
CA TRP A 78 -7.46 -13.15 6.95
C TRP A 78 -8.94 -13.34 7.27
N PRO A 79 -9.71 -12.25 7.30
CA PRO A 79 -11.09 -12.35 7.76
C PRO A 79 -12.10 -12.43 6.59
N ASP A 80 -11.55 -12.56 5.38
CA ASP A 80 -12.23 -12.60 4.09
C ASP A 80 -11.28 -13.26 3.07
N ILE A 81 -11.23 -12.78 1.83
CA ILE A 81 -10.32 -13.21 0.79
C ILE A 81 -8.87 -12.90 1.18
N MET A 82 -8.06 -13.96 1.22
CA MET A 82 -6.61 -13.85 1.35
C MET A 82 -6.01 -13.34 0.05
N GLY A 83 -5.16 -12.32 0.14
CA GLY A 83 -4.39 -11.82 -0.99
C GLY A 83 -4.37 -10.31 -1.09
N VAL A 84 -3.69 -9.82 -2.12
CA VAL A 84 -3.45 -8.41 -2.37
C VAL A 84 -3.89 -8.05 -3.78
N PHE A 85 -4.71 -7.03 -3.93
CA PHE A 85 -4.84 -6.32 -5.20
C PHE A 85 -3.53 -5.58 -5.48
N PHE A 86 -2.96 -5.78 -6.66
CA PHE A 86 -1.77 -5.07 -7.13
C PHE A 86 -1.92 -4.69 -8.60
N SER A 87 -1.91 -3.40 -8.90
CA SER A 87 -1.97 -2.89 -10.27
C SER A 87 -1.12 -1.64 -10.40
N TYR A 88 -0.60 -1.40 -11.61
CA TYR A 88 0.19 -0.22 -11.92
C TYR A 88 -0.02 0.22 -13.36
N GLY A 89 0.19 1.51 -13.64
CA GLY A 89 0.02 2.07 -14.97
C GLY A 89 0.28 3.56 -15.04
N GLU A 90 0.41 4.06 -16.26
CA GLU A 90 0.55 5.50 -16.54
C GLU A 90 -0.84 6.12 -16.71
N GLU A 91 -1.17 7.12 -15.90
CA GLU A 91 -2.40 7.92 -15.97
C GLU A 91 -2.02 9.40 -15.82
N ASP A 92 -2.45 10.26 -16.74
CA ASP A 92 -2.18 11.72 -16.73
C ASP A 92 -0.70 12.07 -16.51
N GLU A 93 0.19 11.41 -17.26
CA GLU A 93 1.66 11.55 -17.19
C GLU A 93 2.28 11.17 -15.83
N LYS A 94 1.53 10.46 -15.00
CA LYS A 94 1.99 9.94 -13.71
C LYS A 94 1.97 8.43 -13.73
N LEU A 95 2.99 7.80 -13.16
CA LEU A 95 2.92 6.40 -12.79
C LEU A 95 2.07 6.29 -11.52
N LYS A 96 1.07 5.43 -11.54
CA LYS A 96 0.32 5.01 -10.36
C LYS A 96 0.59 3.55 -10.06
N ILE A 97 0.72 3.23 -8.78
CA ILE A 97 0.81 1.87 -8.25
C ILE A 97 -0.22 1.78 -7.13
N ALA A 98 -1.17 0.86 -7.26
CA ALA A 98 -2.20 0.61 -6.26
C ALA A 98 -2.01 -0.77 -5.63
N LEU A 99 -2.05 -0.77 -4.30
CA LEU A 99 -2.09 -1.97 -3.48
C LEU A 99 -3.32 -1.93 -2.58
N ALA A 100 -3.99 -3.05 -2.38
CA ALA A 100 -4.98 -3.16 -1.32
C ALA A 100 -5.08 -4.58 -0.81
N ASP A 101 -5.47 -4.72 0.45
CA ASP A 101 -5.85 -5.98 1.06
C ASP A 101 -7.18 -5.85 1.81
N ARG A 102 -7.83 -7.00 2.04
CA ARG A 102 -9.08 -7.10 2.81
C ARG A 102 -8.85 -7.73 4.19
N GLY A 103 -7.67 -7.46 4.76
CA GLY A 103 -7.21 -7.97 6.04
C GLY A 103 -7.91 -7.36 7.26
N GLN A 104 -7.29 -7.51 8.43
CA GLN A 104 -7.83 -7.05 9.71
C GLN A 104 -7.75 -5.53 9.92
N GLY A 105 -6.91 -4.86 9.13
CA GLY A 105 -6.65 -3.42 9.25
C GLY A 105 -5.51 -3.08 10.19
N LEU A 106 -5.04 -1.85 10.07
CA LEU A 106 -3.84 -1.36 10.73
C LEU A 106 -4.03 -1.25 12.25
N GLN A 107 -5.15 -0.68 12.71
CA GLN A 107 -5.40 -0.52 14.14
C GLN A 107 -5.47 -1.88 14.86
N ALA A 108 -6.20 -2.84 14.30
CA ALA A 108 -6.31 -4.18 14.86
C ALA A 108 -4.94 -4.87 14.93
N THR A 109 -4.12 -4.69 13.89
CA THR A 109 -2.74 -5.21 13.86
C THR A 109 -1.87 -4.57 14.95
N LEU A 110 -1.90 -3.25 15.07
CA LEU A 110 -1.07 -2.52 16.03
C LEU A 110 -1.51 -2.70 17.48
N LYS A 111 -2.80 -2.89 17.75
CA LYS A 111 -3.31 -3.15 19.11
C LYS A 111 -2.71 -4.39 19.77
N ARG A 112 -2.15 -5.33 18.99
CA ARG A 112 -1.41 -6.50 19.52
C ARG A 112 -0.14 -6.10 20.27
N VAL A 113 0.46 -4.97 19.91
CA VAL A 113 1.72 -4.45 20.50
C VAL A 113 1.53 -3.11 21.20
N LYS A 114 0.44 -2.39 20.91
CA LYS A 114 0.04 -1.11 21.50
C LYS A 114 -1.46 -1.08 21.80
N PRO A 115 -1.91 -1.80 22.84
CA PRO A 115 -3.34 -1.93 23.17
C PRO A 115 -4.05 -0.60 23.46
N GLU A 116 -3.29 0.45 23.79
CA GLU A 116 -3.77 1.79 24.14
C GLU A 116 -4.27 2.63 22.96
N LEU A 117 -4.01 2.21 21.71
CA LEU A 117 -4.45 2.92 20.50
C LEU A 117 -5.97 3.09 20.45
N LYS A 118 -6.45 4.33 20.34
CA LYS A 118 -7.86 4.66 20.48
C LYS A 118 -8.63 4.55 19.18
N ASN A 119 -8.07 5.05 18.09
CA ASN A 119 -8.73 5.13 16.79
C ASN A 119 -7.79 4.83 15.61
N ASP A 120 -8.35 4.78 14.41
CA ASP A 120 -7.61 4.47 13.17
C ASP A 120 -6.61 5.58 12.79
N SER A 121 -6.93 6.85 13.08
CA SER A 121 -6.04 7.99 12.84
C SER A 121 -4.76 7.91 13.68
N GLU A 122 -4.90 7.54 14.96
CA GLU A 122 -3.77 7.30 15.86
C GLU A 122 -2.95 6.09 15.40
N ALA A 123 -3.61 5.02 14.93
CA ALA A 123 -2.92 3.88 14.36
C ALA A 123 -2.10 4.24 13.11
N LEU A 124 -2.65 5.04 12.19
CA LEU A 124 -1.91 5.55 11.03
C LEU A 124 -0.73 6.42 11.47
N PHE A 125 -0.94 7.33 12.41
CA PHE A 125 0.13 8.18 12.91
C PHE A 125 1.26 7.34 13.50
N THR A 126 0.94 6.40 14.39
CA THR A 126 1.91 5.51 15.02
C THR A 126 2.64 4.66 13.99
N ALA A 127 1.94 4.05 13.03
CA ALA A 127 2.55 3.20 12.01
C ALA A 127 3.61 3.90 11.15
N PHE A 128 3.37 5.16 10.78
CA PHE A 128 4.26 5.93 9.92
C PHE A 128 5.35 6.70 10.68
N ASN A 129 5.27 6.85 12.00
CA ASN A 129 6.22 7.67 12.77
C ASN A 129 7.06 6.87 13.77
N GLU A 130 6.49 5.81 14.33
CA GLU A 130 7.12 5.09 15.42
C GLU A 130 7.86 3.86 14.93
N ARG A 131 8.91 3.49 15.66
CA ARG A 131 9.57 2.20 15.48
C ARG A 131 8.76 1.15 16.21
N ILE A 132 8.02 0.33 15.46
CA ILE A 132 7.14 -0.68 16.01
C ILE A 132 7.85 -2.02 15.87
N SER A 133 8.64 -2.40 16.88
CA SER A 133 9.30 -3.70 16.91
C SER A 133 8.30 -4.79 17.32
N GLY A 134 7.64 -5.41 16.34
CA GLY A 134 6.77 -6.57 16.57
C GLY A 134 7.53 -7.90 16.71
N ARG A 135 8.85 -7.93 16.45
CA ARG A 135 9.68 -9.15 16.46
C ARG A 135 11.08 -8.82 16.99
N ALA A 136 11.38 -9.22 18.23
CA ALA A 136 12.78 -9.43 18.62
C ALA A 136 13.20 -10.83 18.10
N PRO A 137 14.37 -11.01 17.45
CA PRO A 137 15.53 -10.12 17.36
C PRO A 137 15.75 -9.49 15.96
N GLU A 138 14.72 -9.38 15.10
CA GLU A 138 14.90 -8.78 13.77
C GLU A 138 14.72 -7.25 13.79
N PRO A 139 15.57 -6.46 13.10
CA PRO A 139 15.38 -5.01 12.96
C PRO A 139 14.21 -4.63 12.03
N ARG A 140 13.29 -5.56 11.74
CA ARG A 140 12.11 -5.34 10.89
C ARG A 140 10.95 -4.81 11.73
N GLY A 141 10.95 -3.49 11.92
CA GLY A 141 9.90 -2.73 12.60
C GLY A 141 9.76 -1.29 12.09
N ASN A 142 10.25 -1.03 10.87
CA ASN A 142 10.37 0.30 10.26
C ASN A 142 9.63 0.43 8.92
N GLY A 143 8.82 -0.56 8.52
CA GLY A 143 8.28 -0.65 7.15
C GLY A 143 7.62 0.63 6.63
N LEU A 144 6.56 1.07 7.30
CA LEU A 144 5.85 2.28 6.90
C LEU A 144 6.64 3.58 7.18
N LYS A 145 7.58 3.57 8.13
CA LYS A 145 8.53 4.67 8.30
C LYS A 145 9.47 4.80 7.09
N PHE A 146 10.02 3.69 6.61
CA PHE A 146 10.83 3.63 5.39
C PHE A 146 10.03 4.11 4.17
N VAL A 147 8.77 3.69 4.05
CA VAL A 147 7.86 4.17 3.00
C VAL A 147 7.73 5.69 3.07
N LYS A 148 7.41 6.25 4.25
CA LYS A 148 7.28 7.71 4.43
C LYS A 148 8.55 8.47 4.06
N GLU A 149 9.71 7.98 4.48
CA GLU A 149 11.00 8.63 4.19
C GLU A 149 11.28 8.67 2.68
N ASN A 150 11.04 7.57 1.96
CA ASN A 150 11.25 7.52 0.50
C ASN A 150 10.21 8.31 -0.28
N ILE A 151 8.94 8.33 0.16
CA ILE A 151 7.90 9.16 -0.47
C ILE A 151 8.32 10.64 -0.45
N LYS A 152 8.83 11.10 0.69
CA LYS A 152 9.34 12.47 0.84
C LYS A 152 10.60 12.71 0.01
N ASP A 153 11.61 11.84 0.13
CA ASP A 153 12.90 12.00 -0.57
C ASP A 153 12.73 12.06 -2.09
N LYS A 154 11.87 11.20 -2.63
CA LYS A 154 11.61 11.11 -4.07
C LYS A 154 10.50 12.02 -4.55
N LYS A 155 9.96 12.89 -3.69
CA LYS A 155 8.85 13.81 -4.01
C LYS A 155 7.66 13.09 -4.65
N MET A 156 7.40 11.88 -4.18
CA MET A 156 6.24 11.08 -4.56
C MET A 156 5.03 11.52 -3.75
N HIS A 157 3.86 11.01 -4.14
CA HIS A 157 2.66 11.10 -3.33
C HIS A 157 2.19 9.69 -2.94
N LEU A 158 1.79 9.50 -1.69
CA LEU A 158 1.14 8.28 -1.22
C LEU A 158 -0.19 8.64 -0.53
N LEU A 159 -1.27 8.05 -1.03
CA LEU A 159 -2.54 7.94 -0.32
C LEU A 159 -2.59 6.58 0.36
N PHE A 160 -2.73 6.55 1.70
CA PHE A 160 -2.89 5.31 2.46
C PHE A 160 -4.17 5.35 3.29
N ARG A 161 -4.94 4.26 3.31
CA ARG A 161 -6.19 4.15 4.06
C ARG A 161 -6.27 2.83 4.82
N SER A 162 -6.80 2.87 6.03
CA SER A 162 -7.16 1.69 6.82
C SER A 162 -8.15 2.12 7.90
N GLY A 163 -9.16 1.29 8.15
CA GLY A 163 -10.28 1.64 9.01
C GLY A 163 -11.03 2.88 8.48
N PHE A 164 -11.41 3.76 9.40
CA PHE A 164 -12.02 5.07 9.12
C PHE A 164 -10.98 6.21 9.06
N ALA A 165 -9.75 5.92 8.64
CA ALA A 165 -8.73 6.94 8.53
C ALA A 165 -7.97 6.89 7.20
N ARG A 166 -7.48 8.06 6.80
CA ARG A 166 -6.70 8.28 5.59
C ARG A 166 -5.48 9.11 5.94
N ALA A 167 -4.32 8.68 5.42
CA ALA A 167 -3.10 9.46 5.42
C ALA A 167 -2.76 9.88 3.98
N GLU A 168 -2.39 11.14 3.80
CA GLU A 168 -1.72 11.62 2.59
C GLU A 168 -0.28 11.98 2.93
N LEU A 169 0.65 11.46 2.14
CA LEU A 169 2.07 11.70 2.29
C LEU A 169 2.62 12.30 1.00
N ASN A 170 3.28 13.45 1.14
CA ASN A 170 4.12 14.10 0.14
C ASN A 170 5.38 14.65 0.83
N ASP A 171 5.62 15.96 0.78
CA ASP A 171 6.59 16.65 1.64
C ASP A 171 6.22 16.59 3.13
N LYS A 172 4.91 16.51 3.43
CA LYS A 172 4.33 16.39 4.76
C LYS A 172 3.39 15.19 4.81
N MET A 173 3.08 14.76 6.03
CA MET A 173 2.05 13.77 6.30
C MET A 173 0.86 14.46 6.92
N THR A 174 -0.32 14.30 6.32
CA THR A 174 -1.61 14.69 6.89
C THR A 174 -2.44 13.44 7.15
N ILE A 175 -3.24 13.46 8.21
CA ILE A 175 -4.16 12.38 8.57
C ILE A 175 -5.54 12.98 8.79
N GLU A 176 -6.55 12.34 8.22
CA GLU A 176 -7.94 12.70 8.38
C GLU A 176 -8.80 11.47 8.69
N GLU A 177 -9.87 11.67 9.45
CA GLU A 177 -10.93 10.68 9.60
C GLU A 177 -11.83 10.67 8.36
N THR A 178 -12.31 9.49 7.97
CA THR A 178 -13.17 9.29 6.80
C THR A 178 -14.50 8.67 7.20
N ASN A 179 -15.56 8.95 6.44
CA ASN A 179 -16.89 8.41 6.73
C ASN A 179 -17.10 6.98 6.19
N ASP A 180 -16.16 6.47 5.41
CA ASP A 180 -16.17 5.14 4.82
C ASP A 180 -15.00 4.29 5.34
N ASN A 181 -15.30 3.03 5.66
CA ASN A 181 -14.34 2.07 6.20
C ASN A 181 -13.56 1.36 5.08
N ILE A 182 -12.25 1.22 5.26
CA ILE A 182 -11.39 0.28 4.52
C ILE A 182 -10.93 -0.80 5.50
N ARG A 183 -11.55 -1.98 5.45
CA ARG A 183 -11.31 -3.06 6.44
C ARG A 183 -9.83 -3.41 6.60
N GLY A 184 -9.14 -3.66 5.48
CA GLY A 184 -7.72 -3.97 5.45
C GLY A 184 -6.89 -2.71 5.27
N SER A 185 -6.10 -2.66 4.20
CA SER A 185 -5.37 -1.47 3.81
C SER A 185 -5.56 -1.16 2.32
N LEU A 186 -5.43 0.11 1.96
CA LEU A 186 -5.36 0.59 0.59
C LEU A 186 -4.25 1.60 0.48
N ALA A 187 -3.38 1.44 -0.50
CA ALA A 187 -2.28 2.33 -0.82
C ALA A 187 -2.29 2.70 -2.30
N ILE A 188 -2.18 3.98 -2.62
CA ILE A 188 -2.00 4.49 -3.98
C ILE A 188 -0.76 5.37 -3.99
N ILE A 189 0.29 4.89 -4.65
CA ILE A 189 1.54 5.61 -4.89
C ILE A 189 1.43 6.31 -6.23
N THR A 190 1.72 7.60 -6.27
CA THR A 190 1.72 8.41 -7.47
C THR A 190 3.10 9.05 -7.65
N TYR A 191 3.75 8.75 -8.77
CA TYR A 191 5.05 9.29 -9.14
C TYR A 191 4.95 10.02 -10.47
N ARG A 192 5.48 11.24 -10.52
CA ARG A 192 5.63 12.00 -11.75
C ARG A 192 7.07 11.87 -12.22
N PRO A 193 7.34 11.23 -13.37
CA PRO A 193 8.66 11.27 -13.97
C PRO A 193 9.05 12.72 -14.25
N LEU A 194 10.30 13.09 -13.98
CA LEU A 194 10.81 14.39 -14.41
C LEU A 194 10.78 14.44 -15.95
N ALA A 195 10.26 15.52 -16.51
CA ALA A 195 10.34 15.75 -17.95
C ALA A 195 11.83 15.73 -18.35
N LYS A 196 12.16 14.95 -19.38
CA LYS A 196 13.49 14.98 -20.00
C LYS A 196 13.71 16.30 -20.71
#